data_AF-A0A933MGW9-F1
#
_entry.id   AF-A0A933MGW9-F1
#
_cell.length_a   1.000
_cell.length_b   1.000
_cell.length_c   1.000
_cell.angle_alpha   90.00
_cell.angle_beta   90.00
_cell.angle_gamma   90.00
#
_symmetry.space_group_name_H-M   'P 1'
#
loop_
_entity.id
_entity.type
_entity.pdbx_description
1 polymer ?
#
loop_
_entity_poly.entity_id
_entity_poly.type
_entity_poly.pdbx_seq_one_letter_code
_entity_poly.pdbx_strand_id
1 'polypeptide(L)'
;IRFGEDGDFSEGALIKRINDDLANDLGNLVYRTLTMIEKYFNGYVPNLPEILDKKWKQNLDGFQDEINLYMSNLDFNLALDKTWELINMANKYVEDTKPWDLARENRTDELKAFIRLLVEVIRKISDSISPFMPDTAGSILHQVGDDKINKGRPLFPRIESNT
;
A
#
# COMPACT_ATOMS: atom_id res chain seq x y z
N ILE A 1 -8.74 18.90 0.73
CA ILE A 1 -9.11 20.19 1.37
C ILE A 1 -7.85 20.67 2.05
N ARG A 2 -7.39 21.90 1.82
CA ARG A 2 -6.16 22.36 2.47
C ARG A 2 -6.40 22.58 3.96
N PHE A 3 -5.42 22.25 4.78
CA PHE A 3 -5.51 22.43 6.22
C PHE A 3 -5.56 23.94 6.51
N GLY A 4 -6.58 24.39 7.25
CA GLY A 4 -6.80 25.80 7.57
C GLY A 4 -7.78 26.55 6.65
N GLU A 5 -8.34 25.89 5.62
CA GLU A 5 -9.44 26.43 4.81
C GLU A 5 -10.79 25.82 5.26
N ASP A 6 -11.88 26.55 5.02
CA ASP A 6 -13.24 26.03 5.25
C ASP A 6 -13.48 24.81 4.35
N GLY A 7 -13.70 23.65 4.97
CA GLY A 7 -13.98 22.41 4.27
C GLY A 7 -15.46 22.22 4.02
N ASP A 8 -15.85 22.01 2.76
CA ASP A 8 -17.22 21.59 2.43
C ASP A 8 -17.36 20.08 2.65
N PHE A 9 -18.18 19.71 3.64
CA PHE A 9 -18.45 18.33 4.00
C PHE A 9 -19.72 17.84 3.31
N SER A 10 -19.64 16.70 2.61
CA SER A 10 -20.82 15.93 2.23
C SER A 10 -20.60 14.45 2.49
N GLU A 11 -21.65 13.79 2.96
CA GLU A 11 -21.64 12.34 3.17
C GLU A 11 -21.32 11.58 1.88
N GLY A 12 -21.86 12.04 0.74
CA GLY A 12 -21.57 11.47 -0.58
C GLY A 12 -20.09 11.56 -0.96
N ALA A 13 -19.43 12.70 -0.72
CA ALA A 13 -17.99 12.84 -0.99
C ALA A 13 -17.15 11.96 -0.05
N LEU A 14 -17.56 11.80 1.20
CA LEU A 14 -16.90 10.90 2.16
C LEU A 14 -17.01 9.45 1.71
N ILE A 15 -18.22 8.97 1.38
CA ILE A 15 -18.44 7.59 0.89
C ILE A 15 -17.61 7.34 -0.37
N LYS A 16 -17.55 8.30 -1.28
CA LYS A 16 -16.73 8.20 -2.49
C LYS A 16 -15.25 8.04 -2.15
N ARG A 17 -14.69 8.85 -1.25
CA ARG A 17 -13.28 8.72 -0.82
C ARG A 17 -13.02 7.39 -0.13
N ILE A 18 -13.93 6.90 0.70
CA ILE A 18 -13.79 5.58 1.34
C ILE A 18 -13.74 4.48 0.28
N ASN A 19 -14.64 4.52 -0.70
CA ASN A 19 -14.71 3.48 -1.71
C ASN A 19 -13.55 3.56 -2.71
N ASP A 20 -13.15 4.75 -3.13
CA ASP A 20 -12.09 4.92 -4.13
C ASP A 20 -10.71 4.83 -3.46
N ASP A 21 -10.37 5.81 -2.64
CA ASP A 21 -9.02 5.98 -2.09
C ASP A 21 -8.65 4.84 -1.12
N LEU A 22 -9.59 4.38 -0.27
CA LEU A 22 -9.29 3.35 0.74
C LEU A 22 -9.53 1.94 0.20
N ALA A 23 -10.74 1.65 -0.29
CA ALA A 23 -11.09 0.29 -0.70
C ALA A 23 -10.43 -0.12 -2.04
N ASN A 24 -10.49 0.74 -3.07
CA ASN A 24 -10.00 0.37 -4.40
C ASN A 24 -8.48 0.50 -4.54
N ASP A 25 -7.85 1.43 -3.81
CA ASP A 25 -6.39 1.64 -3.92
C ASP A 25 -5.62 0.87 -2.84
N LEU A 26 -5.63 1.36 -1.59
CA LEU A 26 -4.84 0.78 -0.49
C LEU A 26 -5.30 -0.64 -0.14
N GLY A 27 -6.61 -0.83 0.07
CA GLY A 27 -7.20 -2.11 0.45
C GLY A 27 -6.95 -3.20 -0.58
N ASN A 28 -7.14 -2.86 -1.86
CA ASN A 28 -6.90 -3.76 -2.98
C ASN A 28 -5.42 -4.14 -3.12
N LEU A 29 -4.50 -3.16 -3.01
CA LEU A 29 -3.06 -3.41 -3.08
C LEU A 29 -2.61 -4.43 -2.02
N VAL A 30 -3.01 -4.23 -0.76
CA VAL A 30 -2.67 -5.13 0.35
C VAL A 30 -3.29 -6.50 0.12
N TYR A 31 -4.58 -6.58 -0.21
CA TYR A 31 -5.28 -7.85 -0.37
C TYR A 31 -4.72 -8.68 -1.54
N ARG A 32 -4.42 -8.04 -2.68
CA ARG A 32 -3.81 -8.71 -3.85
C ARG A 32 -2.41 -9.22 -3.51
N THR A 33 -1.62 -8.43 -2.80
CA THR A 33 -0.25 -8.82 -2.40
C THR A 33 -0.27 -10.04 -1.49
N LEU A 34 -1.10 -10.03 -0.44
CA LEU A 34 -1.30 -11.17 0.46
C LEU A 34 -1.78 -12.42 -0.29
N THR A 35 -2.71 -12.25 -1.23
CA THR A 35 -3.21 -13.35 -2.06
C THR A 35 -2.13 -13.95 -2.95
N MET A 36 -1.24 -13.13 -3.51
CA MET A 36 -0.11 -13.64 -4.29
C MET A 36 0.91 -14.38 -3.42
N ILE A 37 1.19 -13.88 -2.21
CA ILE A 37 2.10 -14.55 -1.27
C ILE A 37 1.52 -15.90 -0.81
N GLU A 38 0.22 -15.94 -0.48
CA GLU A 38 -0.50 -17.18 -0.15
C GLU A 38 -0.43 -18.19 -1.29
N LYS A 39 -0.73 -17.74 -2.52
CA LYS A 39 -0.83 -18.60 -3.70
C LYS A 39 0.52 -19.11 -4.21
N TYR A 40 1.53 -18.25 -4.28
CA TYR A 40 2.80 -18.56 -4.95
C TYR A 40 3.92 -18.95 -3.99
N PHE A 41 3.79 -18.61 -2.70
CA PHE A 41 4.82 -18.83 -1.69
C PHE A 41 4.28 -19.44 -0.40
N ASN A 42 3.10 -20.06 -0.45
CA ASN A 42 2.46 -20.76 0.69
C ASN A 42 2.33 -19.88 1.95
N GLY A 43 2.12 -18.57 1.75
CA GLY A 43 1.97 -17.61 2.85
C GLY A 43 3.29 -17.12 3.46
N TYR A 44 4.43 -17.45 2.86
CA TYR A 44 5.74 -16.97 3.31
C TYR A 44 6.27 -15.89 2.38
N VAL A 45 6.68 -14.76 2.94
CA VAL A 45 7.38 -13.71 2.22
C VAL A 45 8.73 -14.27 1.74
N PRO A 46 9.04 -14.19 0.44
CA PRO A 46 10.32 -14.64 -0.08
C PRO A 46 11.50 -13.93 0.59
N ASN A 47 12.46 -14.72 1.05
CA ASN A 47 13.72 -14.20 1.56
C ASN A 47 14.69 -14.00 0.40
N LEU A 48 15.02 -12.74 0.10
CA LEU A 48 15.99 -12.36 -0.92
C LEU A 48 16.93 -11.29 -0.35
N PRO A 49 18.24 -11.38 -0.63
CA PRO A 49 19.17 -10.30 -0.31
C PRO A 49 18.94 -9.12 -1.27
N GLU A 50 18.23 -8.12 -0.78
CA GLU A 50 18.05 -6.75 -1.31
C GLU A 50 17.46 -6.60 -2.73
N ILE A 51 16.58 -5.61 -2.89
CA ILE A 51 15.74 -5.42 -4.09
C ILE A 51 16.56 -4.82 -5.24
N LEU A 52 16.47 -5.45 -6.42
CA LEU A 52 17.23 -5.17 -7.64
C LEU A 52 16.59 -4.13 -8.58
N ASP A 53 15.53 -3.42 -8.18
CA ASP A 53 14.96 -2.36 -9.01
C ASP A 53 15.45 -0.98 -8.58
N LYS A 54 16.46 -0.46 -9.32
CA LYS A 54 17.04 0.87 -9.12
C LYS A 54 15.99 1.98 -9.18
N LYS A 55 14.91 1.81 -9.94
CA LYS A 55 13.83 2.79 -10.05
C LYS A 55 13.07 2.89 -8.73
N TRP A 56 12.82 1.76 -8.08
CA TRP A 56 12.16 1.75 -6.77
C TRP A 56 13.07 2.28 -5.68
N LYS A 57 14.37 1.95 -5.72
CA LYS A 57 15.34 2.52 -4.78
C LYS A 57 15.27 4.05 -4.74
N GLN A 58 15.28 4.71 -5.91
CA GLN A 58 15.17 6.18 -5.98
C GLN A 58 13.87 6.74 -5.39
N ASN A 59 12.75 6.02 -5.52
CA ASN A 59 11.47 6.48 -4.99
C ASN A 59 11.28 6.16 -3.50
N LEU A 60 12.01 5.17 -2.97
CA LEU A 60 11.92 4.76 -1.56
C LEU A 60 12.98 5.41 -0.69
N ASP A 61 14.12 5.78 -1.27
CA ASP A 61 15.16 6.58 -0.63
C ASP A 61 14.60 7.98 -0.36
N GLY A 62 14.68 8.43 0.89
CA GLY A 62 14.18 9.76 1.30
C GLY A 62 12.66 9.88 1.41
N PHE A 63 11.87 8.88 0.98
CA PHE A 63 10.39 8.93 1.10
C PHE A 63 9.95 9.20 2.55
N GLN A 64 10.52 8.47 3.51
CA GLN A 64 10.15 8.64 4.92
C GLN A 64 10.60 10.01 5.45
N ASP A 65 11.75 10.51 4.99
CA ASP A 65 12.26 11.82 5.39
C ASP A 65 11.36 12.95 4.86
N GLU A 66 10.86 12.81 3.64
CA GLU A 66 9.89 13.74 3.04
C GLU A 66 8.55 13.72 3.78
N ILE A 67 8.03 12.54 4.12
CA ILE A 67 6.82 12.40 4.96
C ILE A 67 7.06 13.07 6.32
N ASN A 68 8.18 12.79 6.98
CA ASN A 68 8.51 13.39 8.27
C ASN A 68 8.62 14.92 8.20
N LEU A 69 9.19 15.45 7.11
CA LEU A 69 9.27 16.89 6.86
C LEU A 69 7.88 17.51 6.75
N TYR A 70 6.98 16.94 5.94
CA TYR A 70 5.60 17.43 5.83
C TYR A 70 4.88 17.37 7.17
N MET A 71 5.02 16.26 7.92
CA MET A 71 4.42 16.14 9.25
C MET A 71 4.95 17.19 10.22
N SER A 72 6.25 17.50 10.19
CA SER A 72 6.87 18.50 11.06
C SER A 72 6.40 19.94 10.76
N ASN A 73 6.03 20.20 9.51
CA ASN A 73 5.49 21.47 9.05
C ASN A 73 3.96 21.58 9.15
N LEU A 74 3.29 20.52 9.65
CA LEU A 74 1.82 20.40 9.68
C LEU A 74 1.17 20.36 8.29
N ASP A 75 1.93 19.98 7.26
CA ASP A 75 1.49 19.83 5.87
C ASP A 75 0.83 18.45 5.64
N PHE A 76 -0.18 18.11 6.45
CA PHE A 76 -0.80 16.77 6.46
C PHE A 76 -1.33 16.32 5.11
N ASN A 77 -1.88 17.24 4.31
CA ASN A 77 -2.38 16.92 2.97
C ASN A 77 -1.24 16.48 2.05
N LEU A 78 -0.06 17.12 2.13
CA LEU A 78 1.08 16.73 1.31
C LEU A 78 1.62 15.36 1.72
N ALA A 79 1.64 15.06 3.03
CA ALA A 79 2.01 13.72 3.52
C ALA A 79 1.05 12.63 3.00
N LEU A 80 -0.26 12.89 3.02
CA LEU A 80 -1.26 11.97 2.49
C LEU A 80 -1.17 11.84 0.97
N ASP A 81 -1.06 12.95 0.23
CA ASP A 81 -0.92 12.95 -1.23
C ASP A 81 0.33 12.16 -1.65
N LYS A 82 1.45 12.36 -0.95
CA LYS A 82 2.70 11.61 -1.21
C LYS A 82 2.56 10.12 -0.92
N THR A 83 1.83 9.77 0.13
CA THR A 83 1.54 8.37 0.45
C THR A 83 0.65 7.72 -0.61
N TRP A 84 -0.35 8.44 -1.12
CA TRP A 84 -1.22 7.95 -2.20
C TRP A 84 -0.51 7.86 -3.55
N GLU A 85 0.45 8.74 -3.83
CA GLU A 85 1.35 8.59 -4.98
C GLU A 85 2.08 7.25 -4.95
N LEU A 86 2.63 6.87 -3.79
CA LEU A 86 3.31 5.58 -3.61
C LEU A 86 2.36 4.38 -3.77
N ILE A 87 1.15 4.46 -3.21
CA ILE A 87 0.10 3.43 -3.38
C ILE A 87 -0.23 3.25 -4.88
N ASN A 88 -0.47 4.35 -5.60
CA ASN A 88 -0.80 4.31 -7.01
C ASN A 88 0.34 3.75 -7.87
N MET A 89 1.58 4.12 -7.56
CA MET A 89 2.76 3.56 -8.22
C MET A 89 2.88 2.05 -7.99
N ALA A 90 2.59 1.58 -6.77
CA ALA A 90 2.61 0.15 -6.45
C ALA A 90 1.49 -0.63 -7.16
N ASN A 91 0.27 -0.09 -7.17
CA ASN A 91 -0.85 -0.67 -7.94
C ASN A 91 -0.51 -0.77 -9.43
N LYS A 92 0.03 0.30 -10.01
CA LYS A 92 0.49 0.30 -11.40
C LYS A 92 1.59 -0.74 -11.64
N TYR A 93 2.54 -0.89 -10.71
CA TYR A 93 3.60 -1.86 -10.82
C TYR A 93 3.10 -3.30 -10.82
N VAL A 94 2.04 -3.61 -10.07
CA VAL A 94 1.35 -4.91 -10.14
C VAL A 94 0.79 -5.15 -11.54
N GLU A 95 0.08 -4.17 -12.11
CA GLU A 95 -0.52 -4.28 -13.45
C GLU A 95 0.52 -4.38 -14.57
N ASP A 96 1.60 -3.61 -14.48
CA ASP A 96 2.66 -3.59 -15.48
C ASP A 96 3.50 -4.88 -15.41
N THR A 97 3.80 -5.38 -14.21
CA THR A 97 4.64 -6.58 -14.00
C THR A 97 3.89 -7.88 -14.32
N LYS A 98 2.58 -7.90 -14.13
CA LYS A 98 1.73 -9.10 -14.37
C LYS A 98 2.29 -10.35 -13.68
N PRO A 99 2.35 -10.39 -12.35
CA PRO A 99 2.98 -11.49 -11.59
C PRO A 99 2.38 -12.88 -11.90
N TRP A 100 1.13 -12.93 -12.36
CA TRP A 100 0.50 -14.17 -12.82
C TRP A 100 1.13 -14.74 -14.10
N ASP A 101 1.70 -13.90 -14.96
CA ASP A 101 2.45 -14.32 -16.14
C ASP A 101 3.85 -14.79 -15.73
N LEU A 102 4.54 -14.08 -14.82
CA LEU A 102 5.81 -14.54 -14.24
C LEU A 102 5.69 -15.95 -13.61
N ALA A 103 4.60 -16.18 -12.86
CA ALA A 103 4.32 -17.49 -12.27
C ALA A 103 4.09 -18.57 -13.35
N ARG A 104 3.35 -18.24 -14.43
CA ARG A 104 3.05 -19.18 -15.52
C ARG A 104 4.31 -19.54 -16.33
N GLU A 105 5.21 -18.58 -16.49
CA GLU A 105 6.50 -18.72 -17.19
C GLU A 105 7.59 -19.34 -16.29
N ASN A 106 7.29 -19.70 -15.04
CA ASN A 106 8.25 -20.20 -14.05
C ASN A 106 9.41 -19.23 -13.75
N ARG A 107 9.22 -17.93 -13.94
CA ARG A 107 10.20 -16.86 -13.64
C ARG A 107 10.22 -16.55 -12.14
N THR A 108 10.62 -17.56 -11.37
CA THR A 108 10.44 -17.62 -9.92
C THR A 108 11.22 -16.52 -9.19
N ASP A 109 12.47 -16.27 -9.58
CA ASP A 109 13.30 -15.29 -8.87
C ASP A 109 12.82 -13.85 -9.09
N GLU A 110 12.28 -13.55 -10.27
CA GLU A 110 11.65 -12.27 -10.56
C GLU A 110 10.35 -12.09 -9.76
N LEU A 111 9.54 -13.15 -9.67
CA LEU A 111 8.33 -13.14 -8.86
C LEU A 111 8.65 -12.94 -7.36
N LYS A 112 9.72 -13.57 -6.86
CA LYS A 112 10.18 -13.36 -5.48
C LYS A 112 10.62 -11.92 -5.25
N ALA A 113 11.42 -11.35 -6.16
CA ALA A 113 11.91 -9.98 -6.07
C ALA A 113 10.75 -8.97 -6.10
N PHE A 114 9.79 -9.19 -6.99
CA PHE A 114 8.55 -8.42 -7.09
C PHE A 114 7.75 -8.43 -5.78
N ILE A 115 7.49 -9.61 -5.21
CA ILE A 115 6.77 -9.73 -3.94
C ILE A 115 7.53 -9.06 -2.81
N ARG A 116 8.84 -9.26 -2.72
CA ARG A 116 9.64 -8.66 -1.66
C ARG A 116 9.55 -7.15 -1.70
N LEU A 117 9.68 -6.55 -2.88
CA LEU A 117 9.51 -5.12 -3.08
C LEU A 117 8.12 -4.63 -2.66
N LEU A 118 7.04 -5.29 -3.09
CA LEU A 118 5.69 -4.87 -2.69
C LEU A 118 5.48 -4.91 -1.18
N VAL A 119 6.03 -5.91 -0.49
CA VAL A 119 5.93 -6.00 0.97
C VAL A 119 6.65 -4.83 1.64
N GLU A 120 7.87 -4.49 1.21
CA GLU A 120 8.61 -3.34 1.76
C GLU A 120 7.86 -2.01 1.50
N VAL A 121 7.27 -1.85 0.31
CA VAL A 121 6.46 -0.67 -0.03
C VAL A 121 5.22 -0.58 0.86
N ILE A 122 4.50 -1.69 1.06
CA ILE A 122 3.30 -1.74 1.92
C ILE A 122 3.64 -1.41 3.38
N ARG A 123 4.78 -1.88 3.88
CA ARG A 123 5.25 -1.55 5.25
C ARG A 123 5.51 -0.04 5.39
N LYS A 124 6.20 0.58 4.43
CA LYS A 124 6.40 2.04 4.40
C LYS A 124 5.08 2.82 4.33
N ILE A 125 4.13 2.36 3.50
CA ILE A 125 2.79 2.97 3.44
C ILE A 125 2.11 2.87 4.81
N SER A 126 2.20 1.71 5.47
CA SER A 126 1.63 1.51 6.80
C SER A 126 2.20 2.47 7.83
N ASP A 127 3.52 2.67 7.83
CA ASP A 127 4.18 3.61 8.73
C ASP A 127 3.72 5.06 8.46
N SER A 128 3.63 5.46 7.19
CA SER A 128 3.20 6.81 6.79
C SER A 128 1.74 7.11 7.11
N ILE A 129 0.84 6.12 7.04
CA ILE A 129 -0.58 6.33 7.40
C ILE A 129 -0.83 6.24 8.90
N SER A 130 0.11 5.74 9.70
CA SER A 130 -0.08 5.50 11.14
C SER A 130 -0.55 6.73 11.95
N PRO A 131 -0.16 7.98 11.63
CA PRO A 131 -0.68 9.16 12.33
C PRO A 131 -2.14 9.47 12.00
N PHE A 132 -2.66 8.94 10.89
CA PHE A 132 -4.00 9.24 10.36
C PHE A 132 -5.00 8.09 10.55
N MET A 133 -4.51 6.85 10.43
CA MET A 133 -5.29 5.62 10.48
C MET A 133 -4.51 4.54 11.27
N PRO A 134 -4.32 4.73 12.60
CA PRO A 134 -3.49 3.84 13.41
C PRO A 134 -3.98 2.39 13.42
N ASP A 135 -5.30 2.18 13.44
CA ASP A 135 -5.89 0.82 13.42
C ASP A 135 -5.63 0.13 12.06
N THR A 136 -5.76 0.86 10.95
CA THR A 136 -5.44 0.34 9.62
C THR A 136 -3.96 0.02 9.50
N ALA A 137 -3.08 0.91 9.96
CA ALA A 137 -1.64 0.69 9.97
C ALA A 137 -1.28 -0.56 10.78
N GLY A 138 -1.84 -0.68 11.99
CA GLY A 138 -1.66 -1.86 12.84
C GLY A 138 -2.15 -3.14 12.16
N SER A 139 -3.30 -3.09 11.49
CA SER A 139 -3.82 -4.22 10.72
C SER A 139 -2.91 -4.61 9.55
N ILE A 140 -2.39 -3.65 8.78
CA ILE A 140 -1.46 -3.93 7.68
C ILE A 140 -0.19 -4.61 8.23
N LEU A 141 0.43 -4.02 9.26
CA LEU A 141 1.61 -4.60 9.89
C LEU A 141 1.34 -6.00 10.46
N HIS A 142 0.16 -6.24 11.03
CA HIS A 142 -0.19 -7.59 11.48
C HIS A 142 -0.27 -8.61 10.33
N GLN A 143 -0.71 -8.18 9.14
CA GLN A 143 -0.86 -9.06 7.99
C GLN A 143 0.45 -9.32 7.24
N VAL A 144 1.37 -8.34 7.19
CA VAL A 144 2.64 -8.42 6.41
C VAL A 144 3.94 -8.15 7.21
N GLY A 145 3.87 -8.01 8.53
CA GLY A 145 4.99 -7.59 9.38
C GLY A 145 6.05 -8.67 9.57
N ASP A 146 5.65 -9.94 9.54
CA ASP A 146 6.54 -11.09 9.73
C ASP A 146 6.88 -11.78 8.39
N ASP A 147 7.76 -12.78 8.45
CA ASP A 147 8.07 -13.64 7.29
C ASP A 147 6.88 -14.48 6.85
N LYS A 148 5.96 -14.81 7.77
CA LYS A 148 4.71 -15.48 7.45
C LYS A 148 3.56 -14.48 7.52
N ILE A 149 2.79 -14.38 6.44
CA ILE A 149 1.64 -13.48 6.41
C ILE A 149 0.52 -13.99 7.31
N ASN A 150 -0.28 -13.07 7.84
CA ASN A 150 -1.55 -13.38 8.50
C ASN A 150 -2.71 -12.79 7.72
N LYS A 151 -3.06 -13.38 6.57
CA LYS A 151 -4.07 -12.82 5.67
C LYS A 151 -5.44 -12.73 6.35
N GLY A 152 -5.91 -11.50 6.53
CA GLY A 152 -7.19 -11.20 7.14
C GLY A 152 -8.30 -10.95 6.11
N ARG A 153 -9.41 -10.41 6.61
CA ARG A 153 -10.47 -9.84 5.76
C ARG A 153 -9.94 -8.58 5.03
N PRO A 154 -10.55 -8.17 3.91
CA PRO A 154 -10.24 -6.89 3.28
C PRO A 154 -10.27 -5.73 4.30
N LEU A 155 -9.30 -4.82 4.20
CA LEU A 155 -9.15 -3.70 5.14
C LEU A 155 -10.36 -2.77 5.17
N PHE A 156 -10.95 -2.53 3.99
CA PHE A 156 -12.05 -1.60 3.80
C PHE A 156 -13.19 -2.29 3.04
N PRO A 157 -14.26 -2.73 3.73
CA PRO A 157 -15.48 -3.12 3.05
C PRO A 157 -16.07 -1.91 2.34
N ARG A 158 -16.59 -2.11 1.12
CA ARG A 158 -17.27 -1.03 0.38
C ARG A 158 -18.52 -0.60 1.14
N ILE A 159 -18.78 0.71 1.13
CA ILE A 159 -20.01 1.28 1.67
C ILE A 159 -20.97 1.49 0.50
N GLU A 160 -22.14 0.86 0.57
CA GLU A 160 -23.23 1.13 -0.36
C GLU A 160 -23.89 2.44 0.02
N SER A 161 -24.07 3.36 -0.94
CA SER A 161 -24.87 4.56 -0.72
C SER A 161 -26.35 4.14 -0.68
N ASN A 162 -26.98 4.24 0.49
CA ASN A 162 -28.44 4.17 0.59
C ASN A 162 -29.01 5.46 -0.01
N THR A 163 -29.28 5.46 -1.31
CA THR A 163 -30.21 6.43 -1.94
C THR A 163 -31.64 6.14 -1.56
#